data_AF-A0A382GGE7-F1
#
_entry.id   AF-A0A382GGE7-F1
#
_cell.length_a   1.000
_cell.length_b   1.000
_cell.length_c   1.000
_cell.angle_alpha   90.00
_cell.angle_beta   90.00
_cell.angle_gamma   90.00
#
_symmetry.space_group_name_H-M   'P 1'
#
loop_
_entity.id
_entity.type
_entity.pdbx_description
1 polymer ?
#
loop_
_entity_poly.entity_id
_entity_poly.type
_entity_poly.pdbx_seq_one_letter_code
_entity_poly.pdbx_strand_id
1 'polypeptide(L)'
;MKNRKEYDSIGGINVPVDKYWGASTQRSSKYFDIGDFLVRPIVIKSIAIIKKAAAIVNAKNGDLDKRISKAIIRAANEVVSGKLKDNFPLKVWQTGSGTQTNMNVNEVIANRAIEILGGKKGSKKPVHPNDHVNKSQSTNDVFPSAMHMAIAIRATGKLIPSLNLLNLQLKKKSKEFKKIVKIGRTHLQDATPLTLGQEFSGYHFQLTKCIERIKRALEEIYFLAQGGTAVGTGLNTRKGFDKKIVSEIKKITKLPFKPSPNKFASLAAHDAIVNFSGTMNTTAVCLMKIAN
;
A
#
# COMPACT_ATOMS: atom_id res chain seq x y z
N MET A 1 31.48 -0.75 -12.61
CA MET A 1 30.75 -1.20 -11.40
C MET A 1 30.98 -2.70 -11.21
N LYS A 2 31.23 -3.16 -9.99
CA LYS A 2 31.34 -4.61 -9.70
C LYS A 2 29.95 -5.24 -9.72
N ASN A 3 29.81 -6.41 -10.35
CA ASN A 3 28.56 -7.15 -10.44
C ASN A 3 28.66 -8.52 -9.77
N ARG A 4 27.53 -9.05 -9.31
CA ARG A 4 27.34 -10.46 -8.95
C ARG A 4 26.44 -11.14 -9.95
N LYS A 5 26.61 -12.44 -10.12
CA LYS A 5 25.72 -13.25 -10.96
C LYS A 5 24.54 -13.74 -10.13
N GLU A 6 23.33 -13.47 -10.60
CA GLU A 6 22.07 -14.00 -10.07
C GLU A 6 21.42 -14.87 -11.14
N TYR A 7 20.56 -15.80 -10.72
CA TYR A 7 19.93 -16.77 -11.61
C TYR A 7 18.42 -16.82 -11.35
N ASP A 8 17.65 -16.88 -12.43
CA ASP A 8 16.24 -17.30 -12.44
C ASP A 8 16.07 -18.46 -13.44
N SER A 9 14.83 -18.88 -13.72
CA SER A 9 14.54 -19.96 -14.67
C SER A 9 14.95 -19.64 -16.12
N ILE A 10 15.21 -18.37 -16.45
CA ILE A 10 15.62 -17.90 -17.79
C ILE A 10 17.17 -17.85 -17.90
N GLY A 11 17.88 -18.07 -16.79
CA GLY A 11 19.34 -18.15 -16.75
C GLY A 11 20.00 -17.04 -15.94
N GLY A 12 21.30 -16.84 -16.17
CA GLY A 12 22.12 -15.90 -15.41
C GLY A 12 21.98 -14.45 -15.86
N ILE A 13 22.02 -13.51 -14.90
CA ILE A 13 22.06 -12.06 -15.16
C ILE A 13 22.98 -11.36 -14.16
N ASN A 14 23.66 -10.29 -14.60
CA ASN A 14 24.55 -9.49 -13.77
C ASN A 14 23.77 -8.44 -12.99
N VAL A 15 23.96 -8.42 -11.67
CA VAL A 15 23.33 -7.46 -10.74
C VAL A 15 24.41 -6.68 -9.98
N PRO A 16 24.29 -5.36 -9.78
CA PRO A 16 25.26 -4.58 -9.01
C PRO A 16 25.49 -5.14 -7.60
N VAL A 17 26.75 -5.22 -7.14
CA VAL A 17 27.10 -5.82 -5.84
C VAL A 17 26.59 -5.04 -4.64
N ASP A 18 26.33 -3.74 -4.78
CA ASP A 18 25.82 -2.83 -3.75
C ASP A 18 24.30 -2.92 -3.59
N LYS A 19 23.60 -3.63 -4.49
CA LYS A 19 22.13 -3.74 -4.50
C LYS A 19 21.64 -5.08 -3.97
N TYR A 20 20.46 -5.11 -3.37
CA TYR A 20 19.86 -6.30 -2.76
C TYR A 20 18.83 -7.01 -3.65
N TRP A 21 18.34 -6.39 -4.73
CA TRP A 21 17.41 -7.07 -5.65
C TRP A 21 18.11 -8.18 -6.44
N GLY A 22 17.36 -9.12 -7.03
CA GLY A 22 17.90 -10.31 -7.68
C GLY A 22 17.67 -10.34 -9.19
N ALA A 23 17.66 -11.55 -9.75
CA ALA A 23 17.57 -11.76 -11.20
C ALA A 23 16.26 -11.23 -11.79
N SER A 24 15.12 -11.50 -11.16
CA SER A 24 13.81 -11.10 -11.69
C SER A 24 13.66 -9.59 -11.72
N THR A 25 14.12 -8.89 -10.68
CA THR A 25 14.12 -7.42 -10.67
C THR A 25 15.05 -6.85 -11.73
N GLN A 26 16.28 -7.38 -11.85
CA GLN A 26 17.24 -6.89 -12.83
C GLN A 26 16.72 -7.06 -14.27
N ARG A 27 16.08 -8.20 -14.54
CA ARG A 27 15.46 -8.49 -15.83
C ARG A 27 14.29 -7.54 -16.09
N SER A 28 13.41 -7.35 -15.11
CA SER A 28 12.30 -6.40 -15.23
C SER A 28 12.77 -4.97 -15.47
N SER A 29 13.82 -4.53 -14.77
CA SER A 29 14.38 -3.19 -14.94
C SER A 29 14.96 -2.98 -16.34
N LYS A 30 15.39 -4.05 -17.02
CA LYS A 30 15.90 -3.97 -18.40
C LYS A 30 14.78 -3.92 -19.43
N TYR A 31 13.72 -4.70 -19.26
CA TYR A 31 12.66 -4.86 -20.27
C TYR A 31 11.44 -3.95 -20.07
N PHE A 32 11.24 -3.44 -18.86
CA PHE A 32 10.12 -2.55 -18.51
C PHE A 32 10.65 -1.18 -18.03
N ASP A 33 11.59 -0.61 -18.77
CA ASP A 33 12.06 0.76 -18.56
C ASP A 33 11.20 1.75 -19.34
N ILE A 34 9.94 1.86 -18.90
CA ILE A 34 8.92 2.69 -19.52
C ILE A 34 8.58 3.80 -18.53
N GLY A 35 8.62 5.06 -18.98
CA GLY A 35 8.28 6.26 -18.20
C GLY A 35 9.17 6.53 -16.97
N ASP A 36 8.84 7.58 -16.23
CA ASP A 36 9.66 8.06 -15.10
C ASP A 36 9.12 7.66 -13.72
N PHE A 37 7.89 7.16 -13.67
CA PHE A 37 7.22 6.87 -12.41
C PHE A 37 7.66 5.52 -11.85
N LEU A 38 8.46 5.57 -10.79
CA LEU A 38 8.75 4.41 -9.95
C LEU A 38 7.52 3.98 -9.14
N VAL A 39 7.45 2.69 -8.81
CA VAL A 39 6.45 2.19 -7.87
C VAL A 39 6.55 2.95 -6.55
N ARG A 40 5.41 3.48 -6.09
CA ARG A 40 5.38 4.37 -4.93
C ARG A 40 5.91 3.65 -3.68
N PRO A 41 6.78 4.29 -2.87
CA PRO A 41 7.37 3.65 -1.68
C PRO A 41 6.34 3.08 -0.69
N ILE A 42 5.13 3.64 -0.62
CA ILE A 42 4.08 3.10 0.26
C ILE A 42 3.62 1.70 -0.17
N VAL A 43 3.57 1.40 -1.47
CA VAL A 43 3.21 0.06 -1.98
C VAL A 43 4.31 -0.94 -1.59
N ILE A 44 5.58 -0.56 -1.78
CA ILE A 44 6.74 -1.35 -1.34
C ILE A 44 6.69 -1.65 0.15
N LYS A 45 6.42 -0.62 0.98
CA LYS A 45 6.26 -0.79 2.43
C LYS A 45 5.08 -1.70 2.79
N SER A 46 3.95 -1.59 2.10
CA SER A 46 2.80 -2.48 2.29
C SER A 46 3.14 -3.94 1.98
N ILE A 47 3.83 -4.20 0.86
CA ILE A 47 4.29 -5.56 0.53
C ILE A 47 5.25 -6.08 1.61
N ALA A 48 6.20 -5.26 2.08
CA ALA A 48 7.11 -5.67 3.16
C ALA A 48 6.38 -5.99 4.47
N ILE A 49 5.31 -5.25 4.83
CA ILE A 49 4.45 -5.58 5.97
C ILE A 49 3.76 -6.94 5.75
N ILE A 50 3.26 -7.22 4.55
CA ILE A 50 2.68 -8.53 4.20
C ILE A 50 3.73 -9.64 4.36
N LYS A 51 4.96 -9.45 3.85
CA LYS A 51 6.05 -10.44 3.99
C LYS A 51 6.42 -10.68 5.46
N LYS A 52 6.47 -9.62 6.27
CA LYS A 52 6.67 -9.72 7.72
C LYS A 52 5.55 -10.55 8.37
N ALA A 53 4.29 -10.26 8.08
CA ALA A 53 3.15 -10.97 8.64
C ALA A 53 3.14 -12.45 8.20
N ALA A 54 3.41 -12.73 6.93
CA ALA A 54 3.51 -14.08 6.39
C ALA A 54 4.61 -14.89 7.07
N ALA A 55 5.81 -14.31 7.27
CA ALA A 55 6.91 -14.98 7.96
C ALA A 55 6.58 -15.32 9.42
N ILE A 56 5.86 -14.43 10.12
CA ILE A 56 5.38 -14.68 11.49
C ILE A 56 4.38 -15.86 11.50
N VAL A 57 3.40 -15.85 10.60
CA VAL A 57 2.36 -16.89 10.55
C VAL A 57 2.94 -18.24 10.15
N ASN A 58 3.79 -18.28 9.12
CA ASN A 58 4.42 -19.52 8.65
C ASN A 58 5.33 -20.13 9.73
N ALA A 59 6.06 -19.31 10.50
CA ALA A 59 6.84 -19.82 11.63
C ALA A 59 5.97 -20.35 12.77
N LYS A 60 4.84 -19.70 13.07
CA LYS A 60 3.87 -20.19 14.06
C LYS A 60 3.22 -21.51 13.64
N ASN A 61 3.04 -21.73 12.33
CA ASN A 61 2.49 -22.97 11.78
C ASN A 61 3.55 -24.09 11.64
N GLY A 62 4.84 -23.80 11.87
CA GLY A 62 5.94 -24.75 11.63
C GLY A 62 6.36 -24.89 10.16
N ASP A 63 5.81 -24.07 9.25
CA ASP A 63 6.13 -24.10 7.81
C ASP A 63 7.41 -23.37 7.44
N LEU A 64 7.97 -22.61 8.38
CA LEU A 64 9.18 -21.81 8.19
C LEU A 64 10.05 -21.88 9.44
N ASP A 65 11.33 -22.20 9.24
CA ASP A 65 12.30 -22.21 10.33
C ASP A 65 12.31 -20.87 11.08
N LYS A 66 12.40 -20.94 12.41
CA LYS A 66 12.31 -19.76 13.29
C LYS A 66 13.48 -18.80 13.09
N ARG A 67 14.68 -19.30 12.78
CA ARG A 67 15.87 -18.46 12.52
C ARG A 67 15.72 -17.73 11.19
N ILE A 68 15.25 -18.42 10.14
CA ILE A 68 14.93 -17.80 8.85
C ILE A 68 13.83 -16.75 9.00
N SER A 69 12.74 -17.07 9.72
CA SER A 69 11.64 -16.14 9.96
C SER A 69 12.10 -14.86 10.67
N LYS A 70 12.92 -14.97 11.72
CA LYS A 70 13.50 -13.80 12.42
C LYS A 70 14.33 -12.92 11.48
N ALA A 71 15.13 -13.51 10.60
CA ALA A 71 15.93 -12.76 9.64
C ALA A 71 15.06 -12.03 8.59
N ILE A 72 14.03 -12.71 8.07
CA ILE A 72 13.04 -12.11 7.14
C ILE A 72 12.31 -10.95 7.81
N ILE A 73 11.86 -11.10 9.06
CA ILE A 73 11.18 -10.05 9.82
C ILE A 73 12.09 -8.84 9.99
N ARG A 74 13.38 -9.05 10.33
CA ARG A 74 14.36 -7.97 10.47
C ARG A 74 14.57 -7.24 9.14
N ALA A 75 14.80 -7.96 8.05
CA ALA A 75 14.95 -7.37 6.72
C ALA A 75 13.69 -6.61 6.26
N ALA A 76 12.50 -7.17 6.48
CA ALA A 76 11.24 -6.51 6.16
C ALA A 76 11.04 -5.21 6.96
N ASN A 77 11.42 -5.18 8.24
CA ASN A 77 11.39 -3.94 9.04
C ASN A 77 12.33 -2.86 8.46
N GLU A 78 13.50 -3.25 7.95
CA GLU A 78 14.41 -2.29 7.29
C GLU A 78 13.79 -1.70 6.02
N VAL A 79 13.07 -2.50 5.20
CA VAL A 79 12.29 -1.99 4.07
C VAL A 79 11.19 -1.03 4.53
N VAL A 80 10.40 -1.40 5.55
CA VAL A 80 9.30 -0.57 6.09
C VAL A 80 9.83 0.78 6.61
N SER A 81 10.97 0.77 7.30
CA SER A 81 11.63 1.99 7.81
C SER A 81 12.21 2.88 6.71
N GLY A 82 12.45 2.34 5.51
CA GLY A 82 13.03 3.07 4.37
C GLY A 82 14.56 2.98 4.28
N LYS A 83 15.22 2.19 5.14
CA LYS A 83 16.69 1.98 5.10
C LYS A 83 17.17 1.38 3.78
N LEU A 84 16.31 0.67 3.05
CA LEU A 84 16.63 -0.01 1.79
C LEU A 84 16.00 0.66 0.56
N LYS A 85 15.60 1.94 0.65
CA LYS A 85 14.84 2.66 -0.39
C LYS A 85 15.45 2.56 -1.81
N ASP A 86 16.78 2.53 -1.93
CA ASP A 86 17.49 2.53 -3.22
C ASP A 86 17.59 1.13 -3.87
N ASN A 87 16.78 0.17 -3.41
CA ASN A 87 16.73 -1.22 -3.88
C ASN A 87 15.43 -1.58 -4.62
N PHE A 88 14.62 -0.58 -4.96
CA PHE A 88 13.32 -0.78 -5.62
C PHE A 88 13.26 0.03 -6.93
N PRO A 89 13.98 -0.40 -7.99
CA PRO A 89 14.17 0.39 -9.20
C PRO A 89 13.01 0.29 -10.20
N LEU A 90 11.97 -0.50 -9.90
CA LEU A 90 10.94 -0.83 -10.88
C LEU A 90 9.96 0.32 -11.11
N LYS A 91 9.62 0.51 -12.39
CA LYS A 91 8.62 1.45 -12.89
C LYS A 91 7.21 0.92 -12.64
N VAL A 92 6.23 1.84 -12.62
CA VAL A 92 4.80 1.50 -12.52
C VAL A 92 4.34 0.64 -13.70
N TRP A 93 4.84 0.95 -14.89
CA TRP A 93 4.49 0.29 -16.15
C TRP A 93 5.21 -1.06 -16.31
N GLN A 94 4.73 -2.05 -15.55
CA GLN A 94 5.22 -3.43 -15.52
C GLN A 94 4.07 -4.41 -15.82
N THR A 95 4.15 -5.68 -15.43
CA THR A 95 3.00 -6.59 -15.57
C THR A 95 1.79 -6.09 -14.77
N GLY A 96 0.58 -6.28 -15.31
CA GLY A 96 -0.66 -5.83 -14.67
C GLY A 96 -0.92 -6.45 -13.28
N SER A 97 -0.36 -7.63 -13.00
CA SER A 97 -0.47 -8.25 -11.66
C SER A 97 0.50 -7.69 -10.62
N GLY A 98 1.50 -6.89 -11.03
CA GLY A 98 2.54 -6.39 -10.14
C GLY A 98 3.58 -7.44 -9.72
N THR A 99 3.71 -8.54 -10.48
CA THR A 99 4.60 -9.68 -10.16
C THR A 99 6.05 -9.25 -10.01
N GLN A 100 6.56 -8.36 -10.87
CA GLN A 100 7.95 -7.96 -10.76
C GLN A 100 8.21 -7.16 -9.48
N THR A 101 7.25 -6.32 -9.04
CA THR A 101 7.35 -5.62 -7.75
C THR A 101 7.25 -6.57 -6.55
N ASN A 102 6.33 -7.54 -6.57
CA ASN A 102 6.29 -8.56 -5.51
C ASN A 102 7.62 -9.31 -5.41
N MET A 103 8.17 -9.74 -6.55
CA MET A 103 9.48 -10.39 -6.62
C MET A 103 10.61 -9.48 -6.20
N ASN A 104 10.57 -8.19 -6.53
CA ASN A 104 11.59 -7.24 -6.08
C ASN A 104 11.63 -7.15 -4.55
N VAL A 105 10.48 -7.08 -3.88
CA VAL A 105 10.43 -7.10 -2.42
C VAL A 105 10.89 -8.46 -1.86
N ASN A 106 10.51 -9.57 -2.49
CA ASN A 106 10.97 -10.90 -2.10
C ASN A 106 12.50 -11.03 -2.17
N GLU A 107 13.09 -10.62 -3.30
CA GLU A 107 14.53 -10.70 -3.54
C GLU A 107 15.33 -9.79 -2.60
N VAL A 108 14.88 -8.54 -2.39
CA VAL A 108 15.55 -7.61 -1.47
C VAL A 108 15.52 -8.14 -0.04
N ILE A 109 14.36 -8.62 0.42
CA ILE A 109 14.23 -9.19 1.77
C ILE A 109 15.07 -10.47 1.90
N ALA A 110 15.04 -11.35 0.91
CA ALA A 110 15.81 -12.60 0.93
C ALA A 110 17.32 -12.32 1.01
N ASN A 111 17.84 -11.48 0.11
CA ASN A 111 19.26 -11.16 0.07
C ASN A 111 19.73 -10.43 1.32
N ARG A 112 18.91 -9.53 1.89
CA ARG A 112 19.23 -8.89 3.17
C ARG A 112 19.17 -9.89 4.34
N ALA A 113 18.21 -10.80 4.35
CA ALA A 113 18.11 -11.85 5.37
C ALA A 113 19.29 -12.85 5.30
N ILE A 114 19.76 -13.19 4.09
CA ILE A 114 20.97 -13.99 3.87
C ILE A 114 22.17 -13.32 4.53
N GLU A 115 22.38 -12.03 4.27
CA GLU A 115 23.49 -11.28 4.83
C GLU A 115 23.41 -11.16 6.36
N ILE A 116 22.22 -10.93 6.92
CA ILE A 116 21.98 -10.97 8.38
C ILE A 116 22.39 -12.31 8.99
N LEU A 117 22.27 -13.40 8.23
CA LEU A 117 22.62 -14.75 8.65
C LEU A 117 24.08 -15.14 8.31
N GLY A 118 24.89 -14.21 7.79
CA GLY A 118 26.28 -14.45 7.40
C GLY A 118 26.46 -15.21 6.09
N GLY A 119 25.40 -15.36 5.29
CA GLY A 119 25.46 -16.03 4.00
C GLY A 119 25.87 -15.10 2.86
N LYS A 120 26.08 -15.68 1.67
CA LYS A 120 26.47 -14.95 0.46
C LYS A 120 25.25 -14.48 -0.34
N LYS A 121 25.11 -13.17 -0.53
CA LYS A 121 24.05 -12.55 -1.36
C LYS A 121 23.97 -13.19 -2.75
N GLY A 122 22.76 -13.45 -3.23
CA GLY A 122 22.45 -14.08 -4.52
C GLY A 122 22.52 -15.61 -4.54
N SER A 123 23.04 -16.25 -3.49
CA SER A 123 23.03 -17.71 -3.36
C SER A 123 21.63 -18.30 -3.14
N LYS A 124 20.66 -17.47 -2.74
CA LYS A 124 19.33 -17.89 -2.26
C LYS A 124 19.37 -18.86 -1.08
N LYS A 125 20.52 -18.95 -0.39
CA LYS A 125 20.75 -19.78 0.80
C LYS A 125 21.27 -18.92 1.96
N PRO A 126 20.74 -19.09 3.18
CA PRO A 126 19.66 -20.00 3.56
C PRO A 126 18.24 -19.47 3.22
N VAL A 127 18.09 -18.25 2.69
CA VAL A 127 16.77 -17.63 2.46
C VAL A 127 16.44 -17.52 0.98
N HIS A 128 15.51 -18.35 0.50
CA HIS A 128 15.02 -18.31 -0.87
C HIS A 128 13.88 -17.28 -1.03
N PRO A 129 13.87 -16.43 -2.07
CA PRO A 129 12.83 -15.42 -2.26
C PRO A 129 11.43 -16.02 -2.46
N ASN A 130 11.30 -17.15 -3.16
CA ASN A 130 9.99 -17.79 -3.35
C ASN A 130 9.64 -18.72 -2.18
N ASP A 131 10.46 -19.72 -1.94
CA ASP A 131 10.20 -20.80 -0.98
C ASP A 131 10.14 -20.33 0.48
N HIS A 132 10.76 -19.21 0.83
CA HIS A 132 10.72 -18.65 2.19
C HIS A 132 9.96 -17.33 2.27
N VAL A 133 10.37 -16.30 1.51
CA VAL A 133 9.76 -14.96 1.63
C VAL A 133 8.35 -14.91 1.03
N ASN A 134 8.14 -15.58 -0.11
CA ASN A 134 6.84 -15.68 -0.78
C ASN A 134 6.03 -16.92 -0.39
N LYS A 135 6.44 -17.66 0.66
CA LYS A 135 5.76 -18.88 1.09
C LYS A 135 4.29 -18.58 1.44
N SER A 136 3.38 -19.45 0.96
CA SER A 136 1.93 -19.37 1.17
C SER A 136 1.26 -18.13 0.54
N GLN A 137 1.89 -17.53 -0.47
CA GLN A 137 1.42 -16.31 -1.13
C GLN A 137 1.52 -16.45 -2.66
N SER A 138 0.69 -15.69 -3.37
CA SER A 138 0.85 -15.39 -4.79
C SER A 138 1.09 -13.90 -4.98
N THR A 139 1.65 -13.47 -6.10
CA THR A 139 1.55 -12.04 -6.43
C THR A 139 0.09 -11.61 -6.47
N ASN A 140 -0.78 -12.46 -7.02
CA ASN A 140 -2.16 -12.14 -7.31
C ASN A 140 -2.95 -11.76 -6.03
N ASP A 141 -2.63 -12.33 -4.87
CA ASP A 141 -3.24 -11.92 -3.60
C ASP A 141 -2.38 -10.95 -2.76
N VAL A 142 -1.07 -10.87 -3.01
CA VAL A 142 -0.18 -9.89 -2.37
C VAL A 142 -0.39 -8.47 -2.90
N PHE A 143 -0.40 -8.29 -4.22
CA PHE A 143 -0.39 -6.95 -4.81
C PHE A 143 -1.71 -6.20 -4.55
N PRO A 144 -2.91 -6.78 -4.74
CA PRO A 144 -4.17 -6.14 -4.35
C PRO A 144 -4.25 -5.85 -2.85
N SER A 145 -3.77 -6.76 -2.00
CA SER A 145 -3.70 -6.50 -0.56
C SER A 145 -2.79 -5.31 -0.23
N ALA A 146 -1.65 -5.19 -0.92
CA ALA A 146 -0.74 -4.06 -0.73
C ALA A 146 -1.34 -2.73 -1.24
N MET A 147 -2.12 -2.75 -2.33
CA MET A 147 -2.86 -1.59 -2.83
C MET A 147 -3.84 -1.08 -1.77
N HIS A 148 -4.70 -1.98 -1.25
CA HIS A 148 -5.66 -1.66 -0.20
C HIS A 148 -4.98 -1.12 1.06
N MET A 149 -3.90 -1.77 1.50
CA MET A 149 -3.12 -1.31 2.64
C MET A 149 -2.51 0.08 2.41
N ALA A 150 -1.96 0.33 1.22
CA ALA A 150 -1.36 1.62 0.90
C ALA A 150 -2.38 2.76 0.92
N ILE A 151 -3.59 2.53 0.39
CA ILE A 151 -4.71 3.47 0.43
C ILE A 151 -5.10 3.75 1.89
N ALA A 152 -5.40 2.70 2.67
CA ALA A 152 -5.82 2.86 4.06
C ALA A 152 -4.77 3.58 4.92
N ILE A 153 -3.49 3.22 4.80
CA ILE A 153 -2.39 3.86 5.56
C ILE A 153 -2.26 5.34 5.19
N ARG A 154 -2.35 5.70 3.90
CA ARG A 154 -2.23 7.10 3.47
C ARG A 154 -3.47 7.92 3.80
N ALA A 155 -4.65 7.34 3.66
CA ALA A 155 -5.89 8.01 3.95
C ALA A 155 -5.99 8.36 5.44
N THR A 156 -5.71 7.38 6.31
CA THR A 156 -5.79 7.57 7.77
C THR A 156 -4.61 8.36 8.34
N GLY A 157 -3.40 8.17 7.80
CA GLY A 157 -2.19 8.81 8.32
C GLY A 157 -1.88 10.20 7.76
N LYS A 158 -2.51 10.62 6.65
CA LYS A 158 -2.25 11.94 6.04
C LYS A 158 -3.51 12.65 5.58
N LEU A 159 -4.31 12.03 4.70
CA LEU A 159 -5.43 12.71 4.04
C LEU A 159 -6.49 13.19 5.04
N ILE A 160 -7.06 12.27 5.84
CA ILE A 160 -8.11 12.59 6.81
C ILE A 160 -7.61 13.61 7.86
N PRO A 161 -6.41 13.49 8.45
CA PRO A 161 -5.84 14.52 9.31
C PRO A 161 -5.77 15.91 8.65
N SER A 162 -5.28 15.99 7.41
CA SER A 162 -5.19 17.28 6.68
C SER A 162 -6.56 17.89 6.40
N LEU A 163 -7.55 17.07 6.00
CA LEU A 163 -8.92 17.55 5.78
C LEU A 163 -9.59 17.98 7.10
N ASN A 164 -9.36 17.26 8.20
CA ASN A 164 -9.86 17.66 9.51
C ASN A 164 -9.25 18.99 9.97
N LEU A 165 -7.95 19.22 9.72
CA LEU A 165 -7.30 20.48 10.05
C LEU A 165 -7.94 21.64 9.27
N LEU A 166 -8.11 21.50 7.96
CA LEU A 166 -8.80 22.50 7.14
C LEU A 166 -10.23 22.74 7.63
N ASN A 167 -10.98 21.66 7.90
CA ASN A 167 -12.36 21.74 8.35
C ASN A 167 -12.50 22.46 9.71
N LEU A 168 -11.55 22.25 10.62
CA LEU A 168 -11.48 22.95 11.89
C LEU A 168 -11.26 24.45 11.69
N GLN A 169 -10.36 24.84 10.78
CA GLN A 169 -10.11 26.25 10.48
C GLN A 169 -11.32 26.93 9.82
N LEU A 170 -12.00 26.25 8.89
CA LEU A 170 -13.25 26.74 8.29
C LEU A 170 -14.33 26.96 9.36
N LYS A 171 -14.49 26.02 10.30
CA LYS A 171 -15.42 26.15 11.43
C LYS A 171 -15.07 27.33 12.33
N LYS A 172 -13.78 27.52 12.63
CA LYS A 172 -13.31 28.67 13.43
C LYS A 172 -13.64 29.99 12.73
N LYS A 173 -13.33 30.10 11.44
CA LYS A 173 -13.61 31.30 10.64
C LYS A 173 -15.10 31.59 10.49
N SER A 174 -15.94 30.56 10.32
CA SER A 174 -17.39 30.71 10.31
C SER A 174 -17.92 31.37 11.60
N LYS A 175 -17.34 31.04 12.77
CA LYS A 175 -17.69 31.69 14.05
C LYS A 175 -17.18 33.12 14.16
N GLU A 176 -15.91 33.36 13.81
CA GLU A 176 -15.30 34.70 13.83
C GLU A 176 -16.06 35.68 12.93
N PHE A 177 -16.55 35.20 11.79
CA PHE A 177 -17.24 36.02 10.78
C PHE A 177 -18.76 36.11 10.99
N LYS A 178 -19.30 35.59 12.09
CA LYS A 178 -20.75 35.51 12.34
C LYS A 178 -21.46 36.88 12.35
N LYS A 179 -20.75 37.97 12.66
CA LYS A 179 -21.32 39.33 12.73
C LYS A 179 -21.02 40.19 11.49
N ILE A 180 -20.22 39.70 10.54
CA ILE A 180 -19.84 40.48 9.35
C ILE A 180 -20.92 40.25 8.29
N VAL A 181 -21.79 41.25 8.06
CA VAL A 181 -22.79 41.21 6.99
C VAL A 181 -22.13 41.57 5.67
N LYS A 182 -22.43 40.81 4.61
CA LYS A 182 -21.98 41.03 3.23
C LYS A 182 -23.15 40.88 2.26
N ILE A 183 -22.98 41.41 1.05
CA ILE A 183 -23.92 41.16 -0.05
C ILE A 183 -23.80 39.69 -0.51
N GLY A 184 -24.93 39.03 -0.75
CA GLY A 184 -24.96 37.73 -1.41
C GLY A 184 -24.71 37.89 -2.91
N ARG A 185 -24.29 36.80 -3.57
CA ARG A 185 -24.23 36.74 -5.04
C ARG A 185 -24.83 35.45 -5.58
N THR A 186 -25.80 35.57 -6.48
CA THR A 186 -26.32 34.47 -7.29
C THR A 186 -26.13 34.83 -8.76
N HIS A 187 -25.67 33.89 -9.59
CA HIS A 187 -25.25 34.19 -10.97
C HIS A 187 -24.21 35.33 -11.08
N LEU A 188 -23.37 35.50 -10.05
CA LEU A 188 -22.41 36.61 -9.88
C LEU A 188 -23.03 38.02 -9.79
N GLN A 189 -24.36 38.13 -9.75
CA GLN A 189 -25.08 39.39 -9.56
C GLN A 189 -25.40 39.60 -8.07
N ASP A 190 -25.62 40.85 -7.67
CA ASP A 190 -25.96 41.20 -6.29
C ASP A 190 -27.30 40.58 -5.87
N ALA A 191 -27.36 40.09 -4.63
CA ALA A 191 -28.52 39.42 -4.05
C ALA A 191 -28.78 39.90 -2.60
N THR A 192 -29.71 39.25 -1.90
CA THR A 192 -30.00 39.58 -0.50
C THR A 192 -28.80 39.32 0.43
N PRO A 193 -28.67 40.06 1.55
CA PRO A 193 -27.53 39.93 2.45
C PRO A 193 -27.47 38.58 3.19
N LEU A 194 -26.24 38.20 3.55
CA LEU A 194 -25.94 37.14 4.51
C LEU A 194 -24.69 37.53 5.31
N THR A 195 -24.39 36.80 6.37
CA THR A 195 -23.12 36.96 7.08
C THR A 195 -22.01 36.17 6.38
N LEU A 196 -20.79 36.69 6.39
CA LEU A 196 -19.61 35.96 5.93
C LEU A 196 -19.44 34.64 6.71
N GLY A 197 -19.88 34.61 7.98
CA GLY A 197 -19.96 33.39 8.79
C GLY A 197 -20.90 32.31 8.22
N GLN A 198 -22.06 32.69 7.68
CA GLN A 198 -22.99 31.79 7.00
C GLN A 198 -22.37 31.22 5.71
N GLU A 199 -21.70 32.02 4.90
CA GLU A 199 -21.00 31.53 3.71
C GLU A 199 -19.95 30.46 4.06
N PHE A 200 -19.07 30.75 5.04
CA PHE A 200 -18.05 29.80 5.49
C PHE A 200 -18.64 28.54 6.16
N SER A 201 -19.84 28.64 6.72
CA SER A 201 -20.55 27.48 7.28
C SER A 201 -20.90 26.46 6.20
N GLY A 202 -21.19 26.91 4.98
CA GLY A 202 -21.41 26.05 3.82
C GLY A 202 -20.16 25.24 3.48
N TYR A 203 -19.00 25.89 3.42
CA TYR A 203 -17.71 25.24 3.16
C TYR A 203 -17.36 24.20 4.23
N HIS A 204 -17.52 24.57 5.50
CA HIS A 204 -17.35 23.65 6.63
C HIS A 204 -18.25 22.41 6.50
N PHE A 205 -19.52 22.60 6.15
CA PHE A 205 -20.46 21.49 6.02
C PHE A 205 -20.13 20.57 4.83
N GLN A 206 -19.81 21.14 3.65
CA GLN A 206 -19.42 20.36 2.48
C GLN A 206 -18.18 19.50 2.77
N LEU A 207 -17.16 20.07 3.41
CA LEU A 207 -15.94 19.35 3.74
C LEU A 207 -16.18 18.27 4.82
N THR A 208 -17.04 18.56 5.81
CA THR A 208 -17.48 17.57 6.80
C THR A 208 -18.09 16.34 6.12
N LYS A 209 -18.99 16.55 5.14
CA LYS A 209 -19.58 15.45 4.38
C LYS A 209 -18.58 14.71 3.50
N CYS A 210 -17.57 15.38 2.95
CA CYS A 210 -16.50 14.70 2.23
C CYS A 210 -15.67 13.78 3.16
N ILE A 211 -15.34 14.24 4.37
CA ILE A 211 -14.62 13.43 5.36
C ILE A 211 -15.44 12.20 5.77
N GLU A 212 -16.76 12.35 5.97
CA GLU A 212 -17.67 11.22 6.25
C GLU A 212 -17.66 10.20 5.09
N ARG A 213 -17.76 10.65 3.85
CA ARG A 213 -17.73 9.79 2.65
C ARG A 213 -16.42 9.02 2.54
N ILE A 214 -15.27 9.68 2.75
CA ILE A 214 -13.96 9.02 2.73
C ILE A 214 -13.89 7.91 3.78
N LYS A 215 -14.39 8.17 5.00
CA LYS A 215 -14.41 7.16 6.07
C LYS A 215 -15.27 5.94 5.70
N ARG A 216 -16.43 6.16 5.07
CA ARG A 216 -17.30 5.08 4.58
C ARG A 216 -16.64 4.28 3.46
N ALA A 217 -16.06 4.95 2.46
CA ALA A 217 -15.35 4.28 1.37
C ALA A 217 -14.16 3.43 1.87
N LEU A 218 -13.51 3.84 2.97
CA LEU A 218 -12.45 3.03 3.60
C LEU A 218 -12.95 1.70 4.18
N GLU A 219 -14.24 1.56 4.49
CA GLU A 219 -14.77 0.31 5.04
C GLU A 219 -14.61 -0.86 4.06
N GLU A 220 -14.74 -0.60 2.76
CA GLU A 220 -14.49 -1.57 1.68
C GLU A 220 -12.99 -1.82 1.48
N ILE A 221 -12.16 -0.78 1.63
CA ILE A 221 -10.70 -0.88 1.48
C ILE A 221 -10.07 -1.78 2.56
N TYR A 222 -10.68 -1.92 3.74
CA TYR A 222 -10.12 -2.75 4.81
C TYR A 222 -10.15 -4.27 4.54
N PHE A 223 -10.83 -4.73 3.48
CA PHE A 223 -10.82 -6.14 3.10
C PHE A 223 -9.58 -6.49 2.26
N LEU A 224 -8.83 -7.50 2.68
CA LEU A 224 -7.59 -7.94 2.01
C LEU A 224 -7.80 -9.25 1.25
N ALA A 225 -7.23 -9.32 0.04
CA ALA A 225 -7.26 -10.50 -0.82
C ALA A 225 -6.38 -11.66 -0.32
N GLN A 226 -5.51 -11.38 0.65
CA GLN A 226 -4.46 -12.30 1.10
C GLN A 226 -5.00 -13.67 1.54
N GLY A 227 -4.37 -14.74 1.06
CA GLY A 227 -4.83 -16.12 1.19
C GLY A 227 -5.74 -16.60 0.05
N GLY A 228 -6.05 -15.75 -0.93
CA GLY A 228 -6.71 -16.15 -2.19
C GLY A 228 -5.76 -16.87 -3.16
N THR A 229 -4.45 -16.71 -3.01
CA THR A 229 -3.39 -17.31 -3.82
C THR A 229 -3.52 -16.98 -5.30
N ALA A 230 -3.33 -17.94 -6.22
CA ALA A 230 -3.25 -17.67 -7.65
C ALA A 230 -4.59 -17.20 -8.26
N VAL A 231 -5.69 -17.86 -7.89
CA VAL A 231 -7.00 -17.69 -8.57
C VAL A 231 -8.18 -17.54 -7.61
N GLY A 232 -7.93 -17.42 -6.29
CA GLY A 232 -8.97 -17.18 -5.28
C GLY A 232 -9.32 -18.40 -4.43
N THR A 233 -8.91 -19.60 -4.83
CA THR A 233 -9.23 -20.86 -4.14
C THR A 233 -8.47 -21.08 -2.82
N GLY A 234 -7.33 -20.39 -2.64
CA GLY A 234 -6.43 -20.63 -1.51
C GLY A 234 -5.60 -21.92 -1.62
N LEU A 235 -5.42 -22.46 -2.83
CA LEU A 235 -4.53 -23.60 -3.06
C LEU A 235 -3.07 -23.23 -2.72
N ASN A 236 -2.31 -24.18 -2.16
CA ASN A 236 -0.94 -23.99 -1.68
C ASN A 236 -0.79 -23.06 -0.45
N THR A 237 -1.88 -22.86 0.30
CA THR A 237 -1.81 -22.29 1.66
C THR A 237 -2.56 -23.17 2.68
N ARG A 238 -2.34 -22.93 3.98
CA ARG A 238 -3.03 -23.66 5.04
C ARG A 238 -4.43 -23.11 5.27
N LYS A 239 -5.36 -23.98 5.65
CA LYS A 239 -6.70 -23.57 6.13
C LYS A 239 -6.55 -22.54 7.27
N GLY A 240 -7.23 -21.40 7.13
CA GLY A 240 -7.18 -20.29 8.09
C GLY A 240 -5.92 -19.41 8.03
N PHE A 241 -5.05 -19.59 7.03
CA PHE A 241 -3.90 -18.70 6.82
C PHE A 241 -4.35 -17.25 6.61
N ASP A 242 -5.41 -17.01 5.84
CA ASP A 242 -5.98 -15.70 5.57
C ASP A 242 -6.36 -14.94 6.85
N LYS A 243 -7.08 -15.60 7.77
CA LYS A 243 -7.44 -15.03 9.07
C LYS A 243 -6.21 -14.71 9.91
N LYS A 244 -5.23 -15.62 9.94
CA LYS A 244 -3.99 -15.46 10.72
C LYS A 244 -3.14 -14.30 10.18
N ILE A 245 -2.90 -14.24 8.88
CA ILE A 245 -2.05 -13.20 8.29
C ILE A 245 -2.70 -11.82 8.39
N VAL A 246 -4.01 -11.71 8.15
CA VAL A 246 -4.70 -10.42 8.30
C VAL A 246 -4.73 -9.97 9.76
N SER A 247 -4.87 -10.89 10.72
CA SER A 247 -4.74 -10.58 12.15
C SER A 247 -3.35 -10.01 12.49
N GLU A 248 -2.28 -10.60 11.96
CA GLU A 248 -0.92 -10.06 12.14
C GLU A 248 -0.74 -8.69 11.44
N ILE A 249 -1.29 -8.49 10.24
CA ILE A 249 -1.27 -7.19 9.54
C ILE A 249 -2.01 -6.12 10.36
N LYS A 250 -3.19 -6.45 10.92
CA LYS A 250 -3.94 -5.57 11.83
C LYS A 250 -3.11 -5.18 13.06
N LYS A 251 -2.39 -6.14 13.68
CA LYS A 251 -1.52 -5.84 14.83
C LYS A 251 -0.36 -4.91 14.48
N ILE A 252 0.24 -5.10 13.30
CA ILE A 252 1.38 -4.29 12.82
C ILE A 252 0.95 -2.86 12.47
N THR A 253 -0.17 -2.73 11.76
CA THR A 253 -0.63 -1.44 11.22
C THR A 253 -1.53 -0.66 12.17
N LYS A 254 -2.13 -1.33 13.16
CA LYS A 254 -3.19 -0.79 14.02
C LYS A 254 -4.44 -0.33 13.25
N LEU A 255 -4.61 -0.81 12.01
CA LEU A 255 -5.78 -0.54 11.17
C LEU A 255 -6.73 -1.74 11.14
N PRO A 256 -8.05 -1.54 10.98
CA PRO A 256 -9.06 -2.58 11.14
C PRO A 256 -9.20 -3.50 9.91
N PHE A 257 -8.08 -3.97 9.34
CA PHE A 257 -8.09 -4.90 8.21
C PHE A 257 -8.81 -6.21 8.53
N LYS A 258 -9.49 -6.76 7.52
CA LYS A 258 -10.28 -7.99 7.59
C LYS A 258 -9.98 -8.88 6.37
N PRO A 259 -10.04 -10.22 6.49
CA PRO A 259 -9.96 -11.08 5.33
C PRO A 259 -11.17 -10.82 4.44
N SER A 260 -10.96 -10.71 3.12
CA SER A 260 -12.07 -10.59 2.18
C SER A 260 -13.00 -11.81 2.27
N PRO A 261 -14.33 -11.62 2.31
CA PRO A 261 -15.29 -12.72 2.33
C PRO A 261 -15.33 -13.49 1.00
N ASN A 262 -14.98 -12.85 -0.12
CA ASN A 262 -14.91 -13.48 -1.43
C ASN A 262 -13.58 -13.13 -2.10
N LYS A 263 -12.68 -14.12 -2.18
CA LYS A 263 -11.34 -13.93 -2.75
C LYS A 263 -11.39 -13.76 -4.27
N PHE A 264 -12.35 -14.37 -4.97
CA PHE A 264 -12.49 -14.24 -6.42
C PHE A 264 -12.78 -12.78 -6.81
N ALA A 265 -13.74 -12.15 -6.13
CA ALA A 265 -14.06 -10.74 -6.36
C ALA A 265 -12.85 -9.83 -6.08
N SER A 266 -12.10 -10.09 -4.99
CA SER A 266 -10.91 -9.31 -4.63
C SER A 266 -9.71 -9.48 -5.56
N LEU A 267 -9.71 -10.51 -6.41
CA LEU A 267 -8.66 -10.76 -7.40
C LEU A 267 -9.08 -10.32 -8.80
N ALA A 268 -10.35 -10.51 -9.16
CA ALA A 268 -10.87 -10.23 -10.49
C ALA A 268 -11.23 -8.75 -10.71
N ALA A 269 -11.53 -8.01 -9.63
CA ALA A 269 -11.96 -6.63 -9.70
C ALA A 269 -11.36 -5.75 -8.60
N HIS A 270 -11.41 -4.44 -8.82
CA HIS A 270 -10.92 -3.41 -7.89
C HIS A 270 -12.00 -2.37 -7.57
N ASP A 271 -13.24 -2.80 -7.42
CA ASP A 271 -14.42 -1.95 -7.23
C ASP A 271 -14.30 -1.04 -6.01
N ALA A 272 -13.76 -1.57 -4.90
CA ALA A 272 -13.50 -0.77 -3.69
C ALA A 272 -12.54 0.41 -3.95
N ILE A 273 -11.55 0.22 -4.84
CA ILE A 273 -10.62 1.28 -5.23
C ILE A 273 -11.30 2.28 -6.17
N VAL A 274 -12.17 1.81 -7.07
CA VAL A 274 -12.99 2.69 -7.94
C VAL A 274 -13.92 3.56 -7.08
N ASN A 275 -14.63 2.98 -6.12
CA ASN A 275 -15.49 3.70 -5.18
C ASN A 275 -14.70 4.74 -4.35
N PHE A 276 -13.52 4.36 -3.85
CA PHE A 276 -12.64 5.29 -3.16
C PHE A 276 -12.19 6.44 -4.08
N SER A 277 -11.86 6.16 -5.34
CA SER A 277 -11.51 7.17 -6.34
C SER A 277 -12.66 8.15 -6.63
N GLY A 278 -13.90 7.65 -6.79
CA GLY A 278 -15.09 8.50 -6.95
C GLY A 278 -15.36 9.39 -5.74
N THR A 279 -15.09 8.88 -4.54
CA THR A 279 -15.14 9.67 -3.30
C THR A 279 -14.07 10.77 -3.28
N MET A 280 -12.86 10.48 -3.77
CA MET A 280 -11.82 11.50 -3.94
C MET A 280 -12.21 12.55 -4.97
N ASN A 281 -12.85 12.17 -6.08
CA ASN A 281 -13.36 13.10 -7.08
C ASN A 281 -14.40 14.06 -6.49
N THR A 282 -15.35 13.54 -5.71
CA THR A 282 -16.34 14.37 -4.99
C THR A 282 -15.66 15.36 -4.03
N THR A 283 -14.61 14.92 -3.35
CA THR A 283 -13.82 15.78 -2.45
C THR A 283 -13.05 16.85 -3.23
N ALA A 284 -12.53 16.54 -4.42
CA ALA A 284 -11.86 17.50 -5.29
C ALA A 284 -12.83 18.61 -5.76
N VAL A 285 -14.06 18.26 -6.15
CA VAL A 285 -15.09 19.23 -6.53
C VAL A 285 -15.44 20.15 -5.34
N CYS A 286 -15.58 19.60 -4.14
CA CYS A 286 -15.78 20.38 -2.92
C CYS A 286 -14.65 21.39 -2.70
N LEU A 287 -13.39 20.94 -2.79
CA LEU A 287 -12.23 21.81 -2.56
C LEU A 287 -12.09 22.88 -3.65
N MET A 288 -12.41 22.54 -4.91
CA MET A 288 -12.44 23.50 -6.01
C MET A 288 -13.43 24.62 -5.73
N LYS A 289 -14.65 24.30 -5.28
CA LYS A 289 -15.65 25.33 -4.92
C LYS A 289 -15.25 26.16 -3.70
N ILE A 290 -14.51 25.61 -2.75
CA ILE A 290 -14.04 26.38 -1.59
C ILE A 290 -12.90 27.32 -1.98
N ALA A 291 -12.05 26.91 -2.92
CA ALA A 291 -10.93 27.71 -3.41
C ALA A 291 -11.33 28.85 -4.35
N ASN A 292 -12.36 28.62 -5.20
CA ASN A 292 -12.96 29.61 -6.11
C ASN A 292 -14.01 30.48 -5.42
#